data_AF-Q8W411-F1
#
_entry.id   AF-Q8W411-F1
#
_cell.length_a   1.000
_cell.length_b   1.000
_cell.length_c   1.000
_cell.angle_alpha   90.00
_cell.angle_beta   90.00
_cell.angle_gamma   90.00
#
_symmetry.space_group_name_H-M   'P 1'
#
loop_
_entity.id
_entity.type
_entity.pdbx_description
1 polymer ?
#
loop_
_entity_poly.entity_id
_entity_poly.type
_entity_poly.pdbx_seq_one_letter_code
_entity_poly.pdbx_strand_id
1 'polypeptide(L)' 'IQEVEANLMYPCDDTFGMEGQCGGPKTCENLYSKGLDKRPPRCECTNSGKNTYSCVCKLC' A
#
# COMPACT_ATOMS: atom_id res chain seq x y z
N ILE A 1 33.31 -5.98 -3.79
CA ILE A 1 31.86 -5.78 -4.01
C ILE A 1 31.48 -4.68 -3.06
N GLN A 2 31.10 -3.50 -3.56
CA GLN A 2 30.75 -2.36 -2.71
C GLN A 2 29.36 -2.62 -2.13
N GLU A 3 29.28 -2.79 -0.82
CA GLU A 3 28.02 -2.80 -0.08
C GLU A 3 27.59 -1.34 0.07
N VAL A 4 26.79 -0.87 -0.89
CA VAL A 4 26.12 0.42 -0.77
C VAL A 4 25.00 0.20 0.23
N GLU A 5 25.22 0.62 1.47
CA GLU A 5 24.17 0.76 2.47
C GLU A 5 23.10 1.70 1.89
N ALA A 6 22.05 1.12 1.30
CA ALA A 6 20.86 1.86 0.95
C ALA A 6 20.31 2.42 2.26
N ASN A 7 20.45 3.73 2.47
CA ASN A 7 19.70 4.46 3.48
C ASN A 7 18.22 4.17 3.23
N LEU A 8 17.69 3.17 3.95
CA LEU A 8 16.31 2.75 3.88
C LEU A 8 15.49 3.81 4.62
N MET A 9 15.34 5.00 4.02
CA MET A 9 14.24 5.88 4.37
C MET A 9 12.99 5.08 4.03
N TYR A 10 12.37 4.47 5.04
CA TYR A 10 11.10 3.79 4.87
C TYR A 10 10.17 4.81 4.20
N PRO A 11 9.69 4.55 2.98
CA PRO A 11 8.76 5.45 2.34
C PRO A 11 7.57 5.59 3.29
N CYS A 12 7.13 6.82 3.50
CA CYS A 12 5.89 7.08 4.23
C CYS A 12 4.67 6.52 3.49
N ASP A 13 4.84 6.01 2.27
CA ASP A 13 3.80 5.42 1.47
C ASP A 13 4.15 3.94 1.20
N ASP A 14 3.25 3.04 1.57
CA ASP A 14 3.32 1.63 1.22
C ASP A 14 2.41 1.36 0.03
N THR A 15 2.95 0.77 -1.03
CA THR A 15 2.23 0.60 -2.31
C THR A 15 2.14 -0.87 -2.68
N PHE A 16 0.93 -1.36 -2.95
CA PHE A 16 0.69 -2.74 -3.37
C PHE A 16 -0.46 -2.83 -4.39
N GLY A 17 -0.43 -3.86 -5.24
CA GLY A 17 -1.44 -4.10 -6.27
C GLY A 17 -2.23 -5.39 -6.03
N MET A 18 -3.50 -5.40 -6.43
CA MET A 18 -4.38 -6.57 -6.36
C MET A 18 -5.25 -6.71 -7.61
N GLU A 19 -5.67 -7.94 -7.87
CA GLU A 19 -6.70 -8.23 -8.87
C GLU A 19 -8.08 -7.81 -8.37
N GLY A 20 -8.94 -7.43 -9.32
CA GLY A 20 -10.28 -6.92 -9.09
C GLY A 20 -10.39 -5.41 -9.27
N GLN A 21 -11.57 -4.90 -8.94
CA GLN A 21 -11.83 -3.47 -8.89
C GLN A 21 -11.64 -2.96 -7.46
N CYS A 22 -11.05 -1.77 -7.36
CA CYS A 22 -11.00 -0.99 -6.16
C CYS A 22 -12.43 -0.74 -5.64
N GLY A 23 -12.75 -1.32 -4.49
CA GLY A 23 -13.98 -1.06 -3.73
C GLY A 23 -13.93 0.23 -2.89
N GLY A 24 -12.87 1.03 -3.05
CA GLY A 24 -12.61 2.27 -2.31
C GLY A 24 -11.43 2.17 -1.33
N PRO A 25 -11.07 3.29 -0.68
CA PRO A 25 -9.90 3.39 0.20
C PRO A 25 -9.95 2.42 1.39
N LYS A 26 -11.15 2.16 1.93
CA LYS A 26 -11.38 1.18 3.01
C LYS A 26 -10.94 -0.24 2.64
N THR A 27 -11.00 -0.61 1.36
CA THR A 27 -10.53 -1.93 0.92
C THR A 27 -9.03 -2.06 1.16
N CYS A 28 -8.25 -1.06 0.75
CA CYS A 28 -6.81 -1.00 0.98
C CYS A 28 -6.46 -0.94 2.48
N GLU A 29 -7.18 -0.12 3.25
CA GLU A 29 -7.00 -0.01 4.71
C GLU A 29 -7.21 -1.36 5.40
N ASN A 30 -8.29 -2.08 5.08
CA ASN A 30 -8.58 -3.38 5.68
C ASN A 30 -7.53 -4.43 5.32
N LEU A 31 -7.01 -4.41 4.09
CA LEU A 31 -5.95 -5.32 3.64
C LEU A 31 -4.63 -5.03 4.36
N TYR A 32 -4.33 -3.75 4.57
CA TYR A 32 -3.15 -3.32 5.30
C TYR A 32 -3.20 -3.74 6.77
N SER A 33 -4.35 -3.54 7.43
CA SER A 33 -4.56 -3.94 8.83
C SER A 33 -4.63 -5.46 9.03
N LYS A 34 -4.85 -6.26 7.98
CA LYS A 34 -4.93 -7.73 8.11
C LYS A 34 -3.63 -8.42 8.54
N GLY A 35 -2.54 -7.68 8.75
CA GLY A 35 -1.32 -8.17 9.40
C GLY A 35 -0.78 -7.26 10.51
N LEU A 36 -1.48 -6.18 10.84
CA LEU A 36 -1.01 -5.14 11.76
C LEU A 36 -2.07 -4.83 12.81
N ASP A 37 -1.71 -4.95 14.08
CA ASP A 37 -2.56 -4.62 15.24
C ASP A 37 -2.75 -3.09 15.43
N LYS A 38 -2.69 -2.34 14.32
CA LYS A 38 -2.71 -0.87 14.30
C LYS A 38 -3.82 -0.39 13.38
N ARG A 39 -4.36 0.78 13.73
CA ARG A 39 -5.29 1.52 12.87
C ARG A 39 -4.63 1.72 11.51
N PRO A 40 -5.32 1.38 10.41
CA PRO A 40 -4.69 1.45 9.11
C PRO A 40 -4.31 2.90 8.78
N PRO A 41 -3.16 3.10 8.12
CA PRO A 41 -2.84 4.37 7.48
C PRO A 41 -3.96 4.78 6.53
N ARG A 42 -4.10 6.08 6.26
CA ARG A 42 -5.00 6.53 5.19
C ARG A 42 -4.48 5.95 3.88
N CYS A 43 -5.31 5.17 3.20
CA CYS A 43 -4.96 4.58 1.93
C CYS A 43 -5.74 5.22 0.79
N GLU A 44 -5.08 5.44 -0.32
CA GLU A 44 -5.68 5.73 -1.62
C GLU A 44 -5.81 4.44 -2.40
N CYS A 45 -6.87 4.34 -3.18
CA CYS A 45 -7.20 3.15 -3.95
C CYS A 45 -7.53 3.58 -5.38
N THR A 46 -6.70 3.12 -6.32
CA THR A 46 -6.77 3.54 -7.71
C THR A 46 -7.03 2.32 -8.57
N ASN A 47 -8.11 2.32 -9.33
CA ASN A 47 -8.32 1.30 -10.35
C ASN A 47 -7.24 1.43 -11.43
N SER A 48 -6.55 0.32 -11.66
CA SER A 48 -5.59 0.16 -12.74
C SER A 48 -6.25 -0.59 -13.90
N GLY A 49 -5.65 -0.50 -15.09
CA GLY A 49 -6.16 -1.21 -16.26
C GLY A 49 -6.27 -2.72 -16.04
N LYS A 50 -7.09 -3.41 -16.85
CA LYS A 50 -7.27 -4.87 -16.82
C LYS A 50 -7.72 -5.44 -15.45
N ASN A 51 -8.78 -4.89 -14.86
CA ASN A 51 -9.40 -5.44 -13.64
C ASN A 51 -8.38 -5.64 -12.51
N THR A 52 -7.55 -4.64 -12.29
CA THR A 52 -6.63 -4.59 -11.15
C THR A 52 -6.79 -3.25 -10.46
N TYR A 53 -6.32 -3.16 -9.24
CA TYR A 53 -6.22 -1.89 -8.52
C TYR A 53 -4.94 -1.82 -7.72
N SER A 54 -4.53 -0.59 -7.45
CA SER A 54 -3.36 -0.28 -6.65
C SER A 54 -3.80 0.45 -5.39
N CYS A 55 -3.18 0.10 -4.27
CA CYS A 55 -3.33 0.75 -2.99
C CYS A 55 -2.06 1.53 -2.67
N VAL A 56 -2.21 2.75 -2.16
CA VAL A 56 -1.11 3.59 -1.67
C VAL A 56 -1.46 4.03 -0.25
N CYS A 57 -0.76 3.53 0.75
CA CYS A 57 -1.09 3.69 2.16
C CYS A 57 -0.08 4.58 2.88
N LYS A 58 -0.53 5.71 3.42
CA LYS A 58 0.29 6.74 4.09
C LYS A 58 0.59 6.41 5.55
N LEU A 59 1.74 5.83 5.81
CA LEU A 59 2.32 5.51 7.12
C LEU A 59 2.83 6.73 7.89
N CYS A 60 3.04 7.84 7.18
CA CYS A 60 3.09 9.20 7.72
C CYS A 60 2.20 10.12 6.84
#